data_AF-A0A8S0W5S5-F1
#
_entry.id   AF-A0A8S0W5S5-F1
#
_cell.length_a   1.000
_cell.length_b   1.000
_cell.length_c   1.000
_cell.angle_alpha   90.00
_cell.angle_beta   90.00
_cell.angle_gamma   90.00
#
_symmetry.space_group_name_H-M   'P 1'
#
loop_
_entity.id
_entity.type
_entity.pdbx_description
1 polymer ?
#
loop_
_entity_poly.entity_id
_entity_poly.type
_entity_poly.pdbx_seq_one_letter_code
_entity_poly.pdbx_strand_id
1 'polypeptide(L)'
;MKGKVFACYTLADEIRKVLPPDLDLELLPYALHLTPDKLRKELQERIDADMEHDVLLFGYGLCSYGVVNLHSERHTLVIPRVHDCISLLMGAREIYDREFAKVPATFYVSKGWVDQGAEPYAEFQRHSEKYGQKNAQWIIDNQYCHYQRLVFIDTEVGDREHYENYGREVAQFIKVEFQRQVGSLRLLTKLVQGDWDKEFVVVPPGHMVMQRQFL
;
A
#
# COMPACT_ATOMS: atom_id res chain seq x y z
N MET A 1 1.00 -10.06 -23.69
CA MET A 1 -0.19 -9.47 -23.04
C MET A 1 0.06 -7.98 -22.99
N LYS A 2 -0.84 -7.12 -23.49
CA LYS A 2 -0.65 -5.67 -23.36
C LYS A 2 -1.36 -5.24 -22.08
N GLY A 3 -0.59 -4.95 -21.02
CA GLY A 3 -1.15 -4.64 -19.70
C GLY A 3 -0.56 -3.39 -19.06
N LYS A 4 -1.31 -2.81 -18.13
CA LYS A 4 -0.89 -1.63 -17.36
C LYS A 4 -1.07 -1.89 -15.87
N VAL A 5 -0.10 -1.46 -15.06
CA VAL A 5 -0.15 -1.50 -13.60
C VAL A 5 -0.56 -0.13 -13.06
N PHE A 6 -1.62 -0.07 -12.26
CA PHE A 6 -1.91 1.07 -11.39
C PHE A 6 -1.41 0.77 -9.98
N ALA A 7 -0.67 1.70 -9.38
CA ALA A 7 -0.18 1.49 -8.02
C ALA A 7 -0.02 2.77 -7.21
N CYS A 8 -0.08 2.63 -5.89
CA CYS A 8 0.22 3.72 -4.96
C CYS A 8 1.70 4.08 -5.06
N TYR A 9 2.03 5.38 -5.00
CA TYR A 9 3.41 5.85 -5.05
C TYR A 9 4.33 5.23 -3.98
N THR A 10 3.76 4.78 -2.86
CA THR A 10 4.49 4.10 -1.77
C THR A 10 5.01 2.71 -2.15
N LEU A 11 4.63 2.16 -3.30
CA LEU A 11 5.08 0.86 -3.82
C LEU A 11 5.95 1.01 -5.07
N ALA A 12 6.32 2.24 -5.43
CA ALA A 12 6.92 2.54 -6.72
C ALA A 12 8.24 1.78 -6.94
N ASP A 13 9.08 1.67 -5.92
CA ASP A 13 10.38 0.99 -6.03
C ASP A 13 10.22 -0.52 -6.08
N GLU A 14 9.31 -1.08 -5.26
CA GLU A 14 8.99 -2.50 -5.26
C GLU A 14 8.43 -2.96 -6.60
N ILE A 15 7.51 -2.19 -7.19
CA ILE A 15 6.91 -2.52 -8.48
C ILE A 15 7.94 -2.39 -9.59
N ARG A 16 8.69 -1.28 -9.66
CA ARG A 16 9.73 -1.10 -10.69
C ARG A 16 10.79 -2.19 -10.66
N LYS A 17 11.13 -2.72 -9.48
CA LYS A 17 12.09 -3.82 -9.33
C LYS A 17 11.62 -5.13 -9.98
N VAL A 18 10.31 -5.34 -10.12
CA VAL A 18 9.73 -6.57 -10.68
C VAL A 18 8.99 -6.37 -12.00
N LEU A 19 8.80 -5.12 -12.44
CA LEU A 19 8.00 -4.76 -13.62
C LEU A 19 8.66 -5.26 -14.91
N PRO A 20 7.97 -6.10 -15.69
CA PRO A 20 8.39 -6.47 -17.04
C PRO A 20 8.42 -5.24 -17.98
N PRO A 21 9.33 -5.20 -18.97
CA PRO A 21 9.48 -4.04 -19.86
C PRO A 21 8.30 -3.82 -20.81
N ASP A 22 7.40 -4.81 -20.95
CA ASP A 22 6.22 -4.78 -21.82
C ASP A 22 4.93 -4.36 -21.09
N LEU A 23 5.01 -4.05 -19.79
CA LEU A 23 3.90 -3.51 -19.02
C LEU A 23 4.09 -2.03 -18.73
N ASP A 24 3.03 -1.26 -18.96
CA ASP A 24 2.97 0.14 -18.55
C ASP A 24 2.80 0.24 -17.03
N LEU A 25 3.32 1.32 -16.44
CA LEU A 25 3.14 1.63 -15.02
C LEU A 25 2.62 3.06 -14.86
N GLU A 26 1.50 3.19 -14.16
CA GLU A 26 0.97 4.46 -13.71
C GLU A 26 0.90 4.51 -12.18
N LEU A 27 1.59 5.49 -11.60
CA LEU A 27 1.61 5.70 -10.16
C LEU A 27 0.61 6.77 -9.77
N LEU A 28 -0.24 6.47 -8.78
CA LEU A 28 -1.18 7.42 -8.21
C LEU A 28 -0.63 8.02 -6.92
N PRO A 29 -1.01 9.27 -6.58
CA PRO A 29 -0.60 9.91 -5.35
C PRO A 29 -0.90 9.08 -4.10
N TYR A 30 -0.01 9.18 -3.11
CA TYR A 30 -0.23 8.62 -1.78
C TYR A 30 -1.50 9.21 -1.11
N ALA A 31 -1.99 8.54 -0.07
CA ALA A 31 -3.12 8.93 0.78
C ALA A 31 -4.51 8.91 0.13
N LEU A 32 -4.67 8.52 -1.14
CA LEU A 32 -6.00 8.33 -1.74
C LEU A 32 -6.87 7.31 -0.97
N HIS A 33 -6.24 6.29 -0.37
CA HIS A 33 -6.93 5.27 0.43
C HIS A 33 -7.58 5.80 1.72
N LEU A 34 -7.23 7.03 2.17
CA LEU A 34 -7.89 7.69 3.30
C LEU A 34 -9.31 8.17 2.93
N THR A 35 -9.61 8.31 1.64
CA THR A 35 -10.94 8.63 1.12
C THR A 35 -11.31 7.61 0.04
N PRO A 36 -11.85 6.44 0.41
CA PRO A 36 -12.06 5.32 -0.51
C PRO A 36 -12.85 5.66 -1.77
N ASP A 37 -13.87 6.52 -1.67
CA ASP A 37 -14.63 6.99 -2.82
C ASP A 37 -13.78 7.80 -3.81
N LYS A 38 -12.81 8.58 -3.30
CA LYS A 38 -11.86 9.30 -4.14
C LYS A 38 -10.91 8.32 -4.84
N LEU A 39 -10.33 7.36 -4.12
CA LEU A 39 -9.49 6.33 -4.73
C LEU A 39 -10.24 5.57 -5.84
N ARG A 40 -11.48 5.15 -5.55
CA ARG A 40 -12.33 4.46 -6.51
C ARG A 40 -12.59 5.29 -7.75
N LYS A 41 -12.96 6.57 -7.59
CA LYS A 41 -13.20 7.48 -8.70
C LYS A 41 -11.96 7.64 -9.57
N GLU A 42 -10.80 7.89 -8.96
CA GLU A 42 -9.52 8.08 -9.66
C GLU A 42 -9.09 6.82 -10.45
N LEU A 43 -9.32 5.63 -9.88
CA LEU A 43 -9.05 4.38 -10.57
C LEU A 43 -10.06 4.12 -11.70
N GLN A 44 -11.36 4.36 -11.46
CA GLN A 44 -12.39 4.16 -12.49
C GLN A 44 -12.17 5.08 -13.69
N GLU A 45 -11.84 6.36 -13.46
CA GLU A 45 -11.53 7.31 -14.55
C GLU A 45 -10.37 6.83 -15.43
N ARG A 46 -9.35 6.20 -14.83
CA ARG A 46 -8.21 5.62 -15.57
C ARG A 46 -8.56 4.34 -16.29
N ILE A 47 -9.39 3.49 -15.69
CA ILE A 47 -9.94 2.29 -16.33
C ILE A 47 -10.76 2.69 -17.56
N ASP A 48 -11.64 3.68 -17.43
CA ASP A 48 -12.53 4.11 -18.53
C ASP A 48 -11.77 4.82 -19.66
N ALA A 49 -10.67 5.51 -19.33
CA ALA A 49 -9.83 6.20 -20.30
C ALA A 49 -8.86 5.28 -21.05
N ASP A 50 -8.57 4.08 -20.53
CA ASP A 50 -7.63 3.17 -21.16
C ASP A 50 -8.27 2.46 -22.36
N MET A 51 -7.68 2.64 -23.53
CA MET A 51 -8.17 2.02 -24.77
C MET A 51 -7.17 1.02 -25.36
N GLU A 52 -6.01 0.88 -24.72
CA GLU A 52 -4.83 0.25 -25.29
C GLU A 52 -4.48 -1.09 -24.68
N HIS A 53 -4.94 -1.36 -23.46
CA HIS A 53 -4.57 -2.54 -22.69
C HIS A 53 -5.72 -3.55 -22.61
N ASP A 54 -5.39 -4.84 -22.62
CA ASP A 54 -6.37 -5.91 -22.41
C ASP A 54 -6.57 -6.19 -20.90
N VAL A 55 -5.52 -5.95 -20.12
CA VAL A 55 -5.46 -6.28 -18.69
C VAL A 55 -4.96 -5.09 -17.89
N LEU A 56 -5.69 -4.76 -16.82
CA LEU A 56 -5.32 -3.74 -15.85
C LEU A 56 -5.00 -4.40 -14.51
N LEU A 57 -3.77 -4.20 -14.04
CA LEU A 57 -3.21 -4.80 -12.84
C LEU A 57 -3.19 -3.75 -11.72
N PHE A 58 -3.60 -4.12 -10.51
CA PHE A 58 -3.69 -3.19 -9.40
C PHE A 58 -2.67 -3.56 -8.32
N GLY A 59 -1.66 -2.72 -8.13
CA GLY A 59 -0.78 -2.70 -6.96
C GLY A 59 -1.52 -2.18 -5.73
N TYR A 60 -2.70 -2.71 -5.46
CA TYR A 60 -3.62 -2.34 -4.38
C TYR A 60 -4.24 -3.61 -3.79
N GLY A 61 -4.49 -3.60 -2.49
CA GLY A 61 -5.40 -4.55 -1.85
C GLY A 61 -6.84 -4.02 -1.89
N LEU A 62 -7.61 -4.37 -0.86
CA LEU A 62 -8.94 -3.79 -0.64
C LEU A 62 -8.88 -2.28 -0.35
N CYS A 63 -7.81 -1.81 0.32
CA CYS A 63 -7.48 -0.40 0.56
C CYS A 63 -8.69 0.43 1.02
N SER A 64 -9.26 0.05 2.17
CA SER A 64 -10.48 0.66 2.72
C SER A 64 -11.70 0.59 1.78
N TYR A 65 -11.79 -0.48 0.99
CA TYR A 65 -12.80 -0.70 -0.06
C TYR A 65 -12.65 0.19 -1.32
N GLY A 66 -11.53 0.89 -1.48
CA GLY A 66 -11.32 1.79 -2.62
C GLY A 66 -11.32 1.10 -3.99
N VAL A 67 -11.16 -0.22 -4.04
CA VAL A 67 -11.24 -1.02 -5.29
C VAL A 67 -12.61 -1.67 -5.51
N VAL A 68 -13.51 -1.63 -4.52
CA VAL A 68 -14.84 -2.23 -4.65
C VAL A 68 -15.69 -1.41 -5.62
N ASN A 69 -16.49 -2.07 -6.44
CA ASN A 69 -17.29 -1.50 -7.52
C ASN A 69 -16.52 -0.98 -8.74
N LEU A 70 -15.19 -1.18 -8.80
CA LEU A 70 -14.48 -1.01 -10.06
C LEU A 70 -14.98 -2.02 -11.08
N HIS A 71 -15.12 -1.59 -12.32
CA HIS A 71 -15.63 -2.42 -13.42
C HIS A 71 -15.07 -1.94 -14.75
N SER A 72 -15.10 -2.80 -15.76
CA SER A 72 -14.76 -2.44 -17.12
C SER A 72 -15.54 -3.31 -18.10
N GLU A 73 -16.00 -2.73 -19.20
CA GLU A 73 -16.56 -3.48 -20.34
C GLU A 73 -15.48 -4.01 -21.29
N ARG A 74 -14.21 -3.62 -21.09
CA ARG A 74 -13.09 -3.91 -22.00
C ARG A 74 -12.00 -4.73 -21.33
N HIS A 75 -11.62 -4.35 -20.12
CA HIS A 75 -10.40 -4.85 -19.49
C HIS A 75 -10.69 -5.98 -18.53
N THR A 76 -9.77 -6.93 -18.43
CA THR A 76 -9.69 -7.80 -17.26
C THR A 76 -9.01 -7.03 -16.12
N LEU A 77 -9.66 -6.94 -14.96
CA LEU A 77 -9.09 -6.31 -13.77
C LEU A 77 -8.49 -7.37 -12.86
N VAL A 78 -7.25 -7.18 -12.42
CA VAL A 78 -6.53 -8.13 -11.56
C VAL A 78 -6.04 -7.43 -10.30
N ILE A 79 -6.51 -7.90 -9.14
CA ILE A 79 -6.25 -7.28 -7.85
C ILE A 79 -5.75 -8.34 -6.86
N PRO A 80 -4.62 -8.15 -6.17
CA PRO A 80 -4.23 -8.97 -5.03
C PRO A 80 -5.34 -9.06 -3.98
N ARG A 81 -5.68 -10.28 -3.56
CA ARG A 81 -6.71 -10.57 -2.55
C ARG A 81 -6.17 -10.36 -1.13
N VAL A 82 -5.83 -9.12 -0.82
CA VAL A 82 -5.25 -8.71 0.47
C VAL A 82 -5.95 -7.46 1.00
N HIS A 83 -5.75 -7.13 2.29
CA HIS A 83 -6.42 -5.98 2.90
C HIS A 83 -5.95 -4.64 2.34
N ASP A 84 -4.64 -4.46 2.16
CA ASP A 84 -4.02 -3.21 1.74
C ASP A 84 -2.56 -3.43 1.31
N CYS A 85 -1.84 -2.33 1.11
CA CYS A 85 -0.42 -2.34 0.78
C CYS A 85 0.47 -2.96 1.88
N ILE A 86 0.05 -2.98 3.16
CA ILE A 86 0.81 -3.63 4.24
C ILE A 86 0.82 -5.14 4.00
N SER A 87 -0.34 -5.74 3.80
CA SER A 87 -0.46 -7.17 3.49
C SER A 87 0.27 -7.53 2.18
N LEU A 88 0.24 -6.62 1.20
CA LEU A 88 0.94 -6.80 -0.07
C LEU A 88 2.46 -6.87 0.12
N LEU A 89 3.03 -5.94 0.90
CA LEU A 89 4.47 -5.89 1.21
C LEU A 89 4.91 -6.99 2.18
N MET A 90 4.01 -7.50 3.02
CA MET A 90 4.23 -8.70 3.83
C MET A 90 4.31 -9.96 2.97
N GLY A 91 3.73 -9.93 1.76
CA GLY A 91 3.76 -11.03 0.80
C GLY A 91 2.66 -12.06 0.96
N ALA A 92 1.76 -11.92 1.94
CA ALA A 92 0.57 -12.76 2.10
C ALA A 92 -0.39 -12.12 3.11
N ARG A 93 -1.70 -12.34 2.92
CA ARG A 93 -2.74 -11.89 3.85
C ARG A 93 -2.55 -12.51 5.24
N GLU A 94 -2.24 -13.79 5.29
CA GLU A 94 -2.12 -14.57 6.53
C GLU A 94 -0.91 -14.12 7.39
N ILE A 95 0.10 -13.50 6.78
CA ILE A 95 1.22 -12.92 7.54
C ILE A 95 0.73 -11.71 8.32
N TYR A 96 0.00 -10.79 7.65
CA TYR A 96 -0.61 -9.65 8.31
C TYR A 96 -1.62 -10.10 9.38
N ASP A 97 -2.49 -11.07 9.10
CA ASP A 97 -3.49 -11.55 10.05
C ASP A 97 -2.85 -12.07 11.35
N ARG A 98 -1.72 -12.79 11.24
CA ARG A 98 -0.95 -13.26 12.40
C ARG A 98 -0.33 -12.10 13.19
N GLU A 99 0.22 -11.10 12.51
CA GLU A 99 0.80 -9.94 13.19
C GLU A 99 -0.28 -9.08 13.86
N PHE A 100 -1.43 -8.91 13.21
CA PHE A 100 -2.59 -8.23 13.79
C PHE A 100 -3.14 -8.98 15.00
N ALA A 101 -3.26 -10.31 14.93
CA ALA A 101 -3.71 -11.11 16.07
C ALA A 101 -2.74 -11.07 17.27
N LYS A 102 -1.44 -10.93 17.03
CA LYS A 102 -0.43 -10.78 18.09
C LYS A 102 -0.46 -9.40 18.73
N VAL A 103 -0.39 -8.34 17.90
CA VAL A 103 -0.33 -6.94 18.36
C VAL A 103 -1.16 -6.07 17.40
N PRO A 104 -2.48 -5.89 17.63
CA PRO A 104 -3.33 -5.06 16.78
C PRO A 104 -2.85 -3.59 16.72
N ALA A 105 -2.25 -3.12 17.80
CA ALA A 105 -1.68 -1.79 18.00
C ALA A 105 -0.31 -1.60 17.31
N THR A 106 -0.19 -2.02 16.05
CA THR A 106 1.05 -1.92 15.26
C THR A 106 0.97 -0.80 14.23
N PHE A 107 1.94 0.11 14.24
CA PHE A 107 2.15 1.06 13.16
C PHE A 107 3.13 0.46 12.15
N TYR A 108 2.77 0.40 10.86
CA TYR A 108 3.64 -0.16 9.82
C TYR A 108 4.29 0.95 9.00
N VAL A 109 5.59 0.79 8.72
CA VAL A 109 6.34 1.70 7.85
C VAL A 109 7.27 0.90 6.92
N SER A 110 7.68 1.51 5.82
CA SER A 110 8.49 0.96 4.72
C SER A 110 9.17 2.14 4.05
N LYS A 111 10.16 1.88 3.18
CA LYS A 111 10.84 2.93 2.41
C LYS A 111 9.84 3.90 1.76
N GLY A 112 8.87 3.38 1.01
CA GLY A 112 7.92 4.21 0.29
C GLY A 112 7.03 5.05 1.19
N TRP A 113 6.69 4.60 2.41
CA TRP A 113 5.94 5.42 3.36
C TRP A 113 6.80 6.51 4.00
N VAL A 114 8.07 6.22 4.31
CA VAL A 114 9.03 7.24 4.80
C VAL A 114 9.21 8.33 3.75
N ASP A 115 9.44 7.96 2.48
CA ASP A 115 9.65 8.92 1.39
C ASP A 115 8.45 9.83 1.13
N GLN A 116 7.23 9.37 1.46
CA GLN A 116 6.01 10.17 1.38
C GLN A 116 5.73 10.99 2.65
N GLY A 117 6.61 10.91 3.66
CA GLY A 117 6.43 11.56 4.95
C GLY A 117 5.17 11.06 5.68
N ALA A 118 4.79 9.79 5.47
CA ALA A 118 3.59 9.19 6.03
C ALA A 118 3.72 8.80 7.51
N GLU A 119 4.91 8.96 8.09
CA GLU A 119 5.22 8.53 9.44
C GLU A 119 5.09 9.69 10.47
N PRO A 120 4.97 9.35 11.77
CA PRO A 120 4.65 10.32 12.82
C PRO A 120 5.59 11.52 12.97
N TYR A 121 6.88 11.36 12.72
CA TYR A 121 7.87 12.42 12.89
C TYR A 121 7.80 13.48 11.79
N ALA A 122 7.62 13.08 10.53
CA ALA A 122 7.33 13.98 9.42
C ALA A 122 5.98 14.66 9.61
N GLU A 123 4.99 13.95 10.17
CA GLU A 123 3.73 14.57 10.56
C GLU A 123 3.92 15.64 11.66
N PHE A 124 4.73 15.36 12.67
CA PHE A 124 5.10 16.33 13.70
C PHE A 124 5.73 17.60 13.10
N GLN A 125 6.65 17.43 12.15
CA GLN A 125 7.32 18.55 11.48
C GLN A 125 6.31 19.44 10.74
N ARG A 126 5.43 18.84 9.93
CA ARG A 126 4.36 19.57 9.22
C ARG A 126 3.40 20.29 10.17
N HIS A 127 2.98 19.62 11.24
CA HIS A 127 2.10 20.25 12.24
C HIS A 127 2.82 21.37 13.01
N SER A 128 4.13 21.24 13.23
CA SER A 128 4.93 22.25 13.93
C SER A 128 5.01 23.54 13.14
N GLU A 129 5.18 23.46 11.82
CA GLU A 129 5.17 24.63 10.92
C GLU A 129 3.83 25.35 10.95
N LYS A 130 2.72 24.60 11.03
CA LYS A 130 1.36 25.16 10.92
C LYS A 130 0.77 25.63 12.26
N TYR A 131 1.06 24.91 13.34
CA TYR A 131 0.38 25.07 14.62
C TYR A 131 1.34 25.36 15.80
N GLY A 132 2.65 25.36 15.54
CA GLY A 132 3.68 25.48 16.56
C GLY A 132 3.98 24.16 17.28
N GLN A 133 5.21 24.02 17.78
CA GLN A 133 5.74 22.76 18.34
C GLN A 133 4.87 22.18 19.46
N LYS A 134 4.35 23.01 20.38
CA LYS A 134 3.54 22.53 21.52
C LYS A 134 2.25 21.85 21.05
N ASN A 135 1.55 22.45 20.08
CA ASN A 135 0.32 21.89 19.55
C ASN A 135 0.61 20.66 18.69
N ALA A 136 1.68 20.69 17.89
CA ALA A 136 2.11 19.55 17.09
C ALA A 136 2.42 18.33 17.98
N GLN A 137 3.18 18.52 19.07
CA GLN A 137 3.47 17.43 20.00
C GLN A 137 2.19 16.87 20.62
N TRP A 138 1.26 17.73 21.04
CA TRP A 138 -0.03 17.29 21.57
C TRP A 138 -0.83 16.47 20.55
N ILE A 139 -0.86 16.88 19.27
CA ILE A 139 -1.54 16.12 18.20
C ILE A 139 -0.94 14.73 18.07
N ILE A 140 0.39 14.64 17.94
CA ILE A 140 1.11 13.37 17.77
C ILE A 140 0.91 12.46 18.99
N ASP A 141 1.08 12.99 20.20
CA ASP A 141 0.90 12.20 21.41
C ASP A 141 -0.51 11.60 21.47
N ASN A 142 -1.56 12.36 21.12
CA ASN A 142 -2.93 11.86 21.12
C ASN A 142 -3.20 10.88 19.98
N GLN A 143 -2.72 11.16 18.78
CA GLN A 143 -2.96 10.34 17.60
C GLN A 143 -2.29 8.97 17.71
N TYR A 144 -1.12 8.90 18.34
CA TYR A 144 -0.31 7.68 18.39
C TYR A 144 -0.32 6.98 19.78
N CYS A 145 -1.03 7.51 20.79
CA CYS A 145 -1.00 6.98 22.17
C CYS A 145 -1.44 5.51 22.34
N HIS A 146 -2.19 4.95 21.38
CA HIS A 146 -2.67 3.58 21.45
C HIS A 146 -1.80 2.57 20.71
N TYR A 147 -0.78 3.01 19.98
CA TYR A 147 0.19 2.11 19.36
C TYR A 147 1.16 1.56 20.41
N GLN A 148 1.60 0.32 20.21
CA GLN A 148 2.52 -0.40 21.10
C GLN A 148 3.85 -0.72 20.42
N ARG A 149 3.84 -0.85 19.10
CA ARG A 149 5.04 -1.08 18.30
C ARG A 149 4.97 -0.40 16.93
N LEU A 150 6.14 -0.11 16.38
CA LEU A 150 6.36 0.27 14.99
C LEU A 150 7.12 -0.87 14.29
N VAL A 151 6.57 -1.34 13.17
CA VAL A 151 7.19 -2.37 12.33
C VAL A 151 7.68 -1.75 11.03
N PHE A 152 9.00 -1.82 10.80
CA PHE A 152 9.59 -1.52 9.50
C PHE A 152 9.57 -2.77 8.62
N ILE A 153 8.88 -2.69 7.48
CA ILE A 153 8.82 -3.75 6.47
C ILE A 153 9.97 -3.54 5.48
N ASP A 154 10.96 -4.42 5.55
CA ASP A 154 12.11 -4.42 4.66
C ASP A 154 11.85 -5.30 3.43
N THR A 155 11.55 -4.67 2.30
CA THR A 155 11.30 -5.29 0.99
C THR A 155 12.58 -5.43 0.15
N GLU A 156 13.74 -5.20 0.76
CA GLU A 156 15.06 -5.21 0.13
C GLU A 156 15.21 -4.20 -1.02
N VAL A 157 14.57 -3.04 -0.90
CA VAL A 157 14.70 -1.90 -1.82
C VAL A 157 15.33 -0.71 -1.12
N GLY A 158 16.20 0.02 -1.83
CA GLY A 158 16.89 1.22 -1.31
C GLY A 158 17.96 0.92 -0.25
N ASP A 159 18.35 1.99 0.46
CA ASP A 159 19.32 1.91 1.55
C ASP A 159 18.66 1.39 2.83
N ARG A 160 18.67 0.06 2.98
CA ARG A 160 17.99 -0.64 4.07
C ARG A 160 18.43 -0.19 5.46
N GLU A 161 19.72 0.07 5.63
CA GLU A 161 20.27 0.48 6.92
C GLU A 161 19.78 1.88 7.30
N HIS A 162 19.78 2.80 6.32
CA HIS A 162 19.23 4.13 6.51
C HIS A 162 17.75 4.10 6.95
N TYR A 163 16.89 3.38 6.21
CA TYR A 163 15.45 3.34 6.52
C TYR A 163 15.12 2.56 7.80
N GLU A 164 15.87 1.51 8.12
CA GLU A 164 15.71 0.78 9.38
C GLU A 164 16.07 1.67 10.57
N ASN A 165 17.19 2.39 10.49
CA ASN A 165 17.62 3.33 11.53
C ASN A 165 16.61 4.47 11.69
N TYR A 166 16.14 5.05 10.59
CA TYR A 166 15.11 6.08 10.63
C TYR A 166 13.81 5.58 11.28
N GLY A 167 13.32 4.38 10.91
CA GLY A 167 12.16 3.78 11.56
C GLY A 167 12.33 3.58 13.07
N ARG A 168 13.56 3.31 13.53
CA ARG A 168 13.90 3.20 14.95
C ARG A 168 13.83 4.56 15.66
N GLU A 169 14.28 5.63 15.02
CA GLU A 169 14.14 7.00 15.53
C GLU A 169 12.67 7.40 15.66
N VAL A 170 11.85 7.07 14.65
CA VAL A 170 10.40 7.31 14.67
C VAL A 170 9.72 6.54 15.80
N ALA A 171 10.07 5.28 16.01
CA ALA A 171 9.54 4.47 17.10
C ALA A 171 9.92 5.07 18.47
N GLN A 172 11.15 5.55 18.64
CA GLN A 172 11.58 6.26 19.84
C GLN A 172 10.80 7.56 20.05
N PHE A 173 10.56 8.33 18.99
CA PHE A 173 9.81 9.59 19.03
C PHE A 173 8.39 9.40 19.58
N ILE A 174 7.67 8.38 19.12
CA ILE A 174 6.32 8.05 19.61
C ILE A 174 6.31 7.07 20.79
N LYS A 175 7.49 6.68 21.30
CA LYS A 175 7.69 5.86 22.51
C LYS A 175 7.11 4.44 22.43
N VAL A 176 7.31 3.77 21.29
CA VAL A 176 6.87 2.40 21.05
C VAL A 176 8.04 1.47 20.76
N GLU A 177 7.82 0.15 20.86
CA GLU A 177 8.84 -0.83 20.48
C GLU A 177 9.11 -0.80 18.97
N PHE A 178 10.38 -0.92 18.58
CA PHE A 178 10.76 -1.05 17.18
C PHE A 178 10.97 -2.51 16.80
N GLN A 179 10.43 -2.93 15.67
CA GLN A 179 10.69 -4.24 15.08
C GLN A 179 10.95 -4.12 13.58
N ARG A 180 11.93 -4.88 13.08
CA ARG A 180 12.06 -5.13 11.65
C ARG A 180 11.31 -6.39 11.26
N GLN A 181 10.59 -6.32 10.15
CA GLN A 181 9.93 -7.44 9.51
C GLN A 181 10.46 -7.57 8.09
N VAL A 182 10.89 -8.77 7.71
CA VAL A 182 11.26 -9.05 6.31
C VAL A 182 9.97 -9.05 5.49
N GLY A 183 9.91 -8.19 4.48
CA GLY A 183 8.84 -8.12 3.49
C GLY A 183 9.08 -9.06 2.32
N SER A 184 8.22 -8.98 1.30
CA SER A 184 8.31 -9.83 0.13
C SER A 184 7.71 -9.16 -1.10
N LEU A 185 8.41 -9.30 -2.23
CA LEU A 185 7.91 -8.86 -3.54
C LEU A 185 7.05 -9.92 -4.22
N ARG A 186 6.86 -11.10 -3.61
CA ARG A 186 6.24 -12.27 -4.25
C ARG A 186 4.88 -11.98 -4.86
N LEU A 187 3.98 -11.31 -4.14
CA LEU A 187 2.65 -10.97 -4.66
C LEU A 187 2.73 -9.98 -5.83
N LEU A 188 3.65 -9.01 -5.76
CA LEU A 188 3.88 -8.06 -6.86
C LEU A 188 4.47 -8.77 -8.09
N THR A 189 5.41 -9.71 -7.88
CA THR A 189 5.96 -10.56 -8.94
C THR A 189 4.88 -11.40 -9.61
N LYS A 190 4.03 -12.09 -8.83
CA LYS A 190 2.91 -12.87 -9.36
C LYS A 190 1.92 -12.00 -10.14
N LEU A 191 1.62 -10.80 -9.62
CA LEU A 191 0.72 -9.84 -10.27
C LEU A 191 1.20 -9.52 -11.70
N VAL A 192 2.45 -9.11 -11.84
CA VAL A 192 3.00 -8.64 -13.13
C VAL A 192 3.40 -9.78 -14.07
N GLN A 193 3.67 -10.98 -13.55
CA GLN A 193 4.01 -12.16 -14.36
C GLN A 193 2.80 -12.96 -14.85
N GLY A 194 1.58 -12.63 -14.40
CA GLY A 194 0.38 -13.34 -14.82
C GLY A 194 0.05 -14.61 -14.03
N ASP A 195 0.72 -14.86 -12.90
CA ASP A 195 0.50 -16.04 -12.06
C ASP A 195 -0.66 -15.80 -11.07
N TRP A 196 -1.85 -15.56 -11.62
CA TRP A 196 -3.05 -15.19 -10.86
C TRP A 196 -3.82 -16.43 -10.39
N ASP A 197 -3.45 -16.96 -9.24
CA ASP A 197 -4.17 -18.03 -8.56
C ASP A 197 -5.21 -17.50 -7.56
N LYS A 198 -5.56 -18.31 -6.56
CA LYS A 198 -6.52 -17.95 -5.50
C LYS A 198 -6.13 -16.70 -4.69
N GLU A 199 -4.90 -16.23 -4.78
CA GLU A 199 -4.43 -15.02 -4.11
C GLU A 199 -4.83 -13.74 -4.85
N PHE A 200 -5.54 -13.86 -5.98
CA PHE A 200 -5.98 -12.74 -6.79
C PHE A 200 -7.51 -12.75 -6.98
N VAL A 201 -8.03 -11.56 -7.19
CA VAL A 201 -9.38 -11.31 -7.70
C VAL A 201 -9.20 -10.94 -9.16
N VAL A 202 -9.66 -11.82 -10.05
CA VAL A 202 -9.65 -11.62 -11.50
C VAL A 202 -11.10 -11.35 -11.93
N VAL A 203 -11.35 -10.16 -12.47
CA VAL A 203 -12.67 -9.71 -12.91
C VAL A 203 -12.65 -9.56 -14.43
N PRO A 204 -13.36 -10.40 -15.18
CA PRO A 204 -13.42 -10.29 -16.63
C PRO A 204 -14.26 -9.06 -17.06
N PRO A 205 -14.18 -8.66 -18.34
CA PRO A 205 -15.02 -7.60 -18.88
C PRO A 205 -16.52 -7.81 -18.60
N GLY A 206 -17.25 -6.72 -18.41
CA GLY A 206 -18.69 -6.69 -18.08
C GLY A 206 -19.02 -7.09 -16.65
N HIS A 207 -18.01 -7.29 -15.79
CA HIS A 207 -18.18 -7.64 -14.39
C HIS A 207 -17.59 -6.55 -13.47
N MET A 208 -17.98 -6.63 -12.20
CA MET A 208 -17.64 -5.66 -11.17
C MET A 208 -16.89 -6.33 -10.02
N VAL A 209 -15.93 -5.61 -9.45
CA VAL A 209 -15.21 -6.01 -8.25
C VAL A 209 -16.16 -6.00 -7.05
N MET A 210 -16.35 -7.15 -6.43
CA MET A 210 -17.23 -7.37 -5.28
C MET A 210 -16.40 -7.53 -4.00
N GLN A 211 -16.80 -6.86 -2.93
CA GLN A 211 -16.15 -6.97 -1.62
C GLN A 211 -15.98 -8.43 -1.15
N ARG A 212 -16.98 -9.29 -1.37
CA ARG A 212 -16.95 -10.70 -0.96
C ARG A 212 -15.82 -11.52 -1.59
N GLN A 213 -15.21 -11.05 -2.68
CA GLN A 213 -14.08 -11.71 -3.31
C GLN A 213 -12.79 -11.57 -2.50
N PHE A 214 -12.76 -10.67 -1.51
CA PHE A 214 -11.64 -10.43 -0.60
C PHE A 214 -11.81 -11.10 0.77
N LEU A 215 -12.89 -11.86 0.98
CA LEU A 215 -13.17 -12.58 2.22
C LEU A 215 -12.44 -13.92 2.25
#